data_AF-A0A7X5J8L6-F1
#
_entry.id   AF-A0A7X5J8L6-F1
#
_cell.length_a   1.000
_cell.length_b   1.000
_cell.length_c   1.000
_cell.angle_alpha   90.00
_cell.angle_beta   90.00
_cell.angle_gamma   90.00
#
_symmetry.space_group_name_H-M   'P 1'
#
loop_
_entity.id
_entity.type
_entity.pdbx_description
1 polymer ?
#
loop_
_entity_poly.entity_id
_entity_poly.type
_entity_poly.pdbx_seq_one_letter_code
_entity_poly.pdbx_strand_id
1 'polypeptide(L)'
;MKFKSFVSVAALAVAATAVAGAAQARDQIQIAGSSTVLPYASIVAEAFGENTDFPTPVVESGGSSAGLKKFCEGVGENTIDIANSSRPIREAEIKACAEAGVKDIIEVRIGYDGIVFASDIKGNKFAFTPADWFKALAAEVVVDGKVVPNTAKSWKDVNPNLPDQPILAFVPGTKHGTREVFEEKVIAAGCKETGALDVFKKADEKGAAKKCITLRTDGVSVDIDGDYTETLARIESNKNGIGVFGLSFYENNTDKLQVATINNVVPTVAAIASGEYPVSRPLYFYVKKAHIGVIPGLQEFAQFFVSDEIAGASGPLAQYGLVSDPELAKVQADVAAAKTIGQ
;
A
#
# COMPACT_ATOMS: atom_id res chain seq x y z
N MET A 1 -6.57 -44.46 -87.91
CA MET A 1 -7.67 -44.66 -86.91
C MET A 1 -7.05 -44.42 -85.54
N LYS A 2 -7.07 -43.24 -84.91
CA LYS A 2 -8.17 -42.45 -84.29
C LYS A 2 -9.05 -43.25 -83.31
N PHE A 3 -8.75 -43.12 -82.01
CA PHE A 3 -9.69 -42.97 -80.87
C PHE A 3 -8.84 -42.57 -79.63
N LYS A 4 -8.69 -41.28 -79.30
CA LYS A 4 -9.45 -40.49 -78.30
C LYS A 4 -9.60 -41.16 -76.92
N SER A 5 -8.93 -40.61 -75.91
CA SER A 5 -9.56 -40.34 -74.62
C SER A 5 -8.94 -39.11 -73.95
N PHE A 6 -9.82 -38.23 -73.48
CA PHE A 6 -9.58 -36.94 -72.85
C PHE A 6 -9.46 -37.10 -71.33
N VAL A 7 -8.50 -36.42 -70.69
CA VAL A 7 -8.58 -35.94 -69.29
C VAL A 7 -7.81 -34.61 -69.26
N SER A 8 -8.48 -33.48 -69.50
CA SER A 8 -9.05 -32.55 -68.51
C SER A 8 -8.01 -31.91 -67.58
N VAL A 9 -7.68 -30.67 -67.93
CA VAL A 9 -6.96 -29.67 -67.13
C VAL A 9 -7.89 -29.13 -66.04
N ALA A 10 -7.43 -29.11 -64.80
CA ALA A 10 -7.94 -28.22 -63.76
C ALA A 10 -6.77 -27.86 -62.82
N ALA A 11 -6.09 -26.75 -63.12
CA ALA A 11 -5.16 -26.13 -62.20
C ALA A 11 -5.96 -25.33 -61.17
N LEU A 12 -6.15 -25.89 -59.97
CA LEU A 12 -6.63 -25.14 -58.81
C LEU A 12 -5.46 -24.30 -58.27
N ALA A 13 -5.52 -22.99 -58.49
CA ALA A 13 -4.71 -22.04 -57.73
C ALA A 13 -5.32 -21.90 -56.33
N VAL A 14 -4.66 -22.48 -55.32
CA VAL A 14 -5.00 -22.25 -53.91
C VAL A 14 -4.41 -20.89 -53.52
N ALA A 15 -5.24 -19.86 -53.52
CA ALA A 15 -4.92 -18.61 -52.85
C ALA A 15 -5.01 -18.83 -51.34
N ALA A 16 -3.87 -19.04 -50.69
CA ALA A 16 -3.77 -19.03 -49.24
C ALA A 16 -3.94 -17.58 -48.75
N THR A 17 -5.17 -17.18 -48.44
CA THR A 17 -5.42 -15.97 -47.65
C THR A 17 -4.94 -16.21 -46.23
N ALA A 18 -3.74 -15.74 -45.92
CA ALA A 18 -3.29 -15.60 -44.54
C ALA A 18 -4.18 -14.54 -43.87
N VAL A 19 -5.18 -14.99 -43.11
CA VAL A 19 -5.88 -14.13 -42.17
C VAL A 19 -4.92 -13.89 -41.02
N ALA A 20 -4.10 -12.85 -41.14
CA ALA A 20 -3.41 -12.28 -39.99
C ALA A 20 -4.50 -11.73 -39.06
N GLY A 21 -4.88 -12.51 -38.05
CA GLY A 21 -5.71 -12.00 -36.96
C GLY A 21 -4.96 -10.83 -36.34
N ALA A 22 -5.56 -9.63 -36.40
CA ALA A 22 -5.10 -8.52 -35.58
C ALA A 22 -5.12 -9.02 -34.13
N ALA A 23 -3.99 -8.97 -33.44
CA ALA A 23 -3.99 -9.11 -31.99
C ALA A 23 -4.92 -8.04 -31.46
N GLN A 24 -6.08 -8.44 -30.94
CA GLN A 24 -6.96 -7.53 -30.23
C GLN A 24 -6.25 -7.22 -28.93
N ALA A 25 -5.90 -5.94 -28.74
CA ALA A 25 -5.46 -5.45 -27.45
C ALA A 25 -6.48 -5.89 -26.40
N ARG A 26 -6.02 -6.33 -25.23
CA ARG A 26 -6.96 -6.64 -24.16
C ARG A 26 -7.72 -5.36 -23.77
N ASP A 27 -9.03 -5.48 -23.62
CA ASP A 27 -9.91 -4.32 -23.40
C ASP A 27 -9.92 -3.83 -21.94
N GLN A 28 -9.24 -4.52 -21.04
CA GLN A 28 -9.33 -4.27 -19.60
C GLN A 28 -7.95 -4.01 -19.00
N ILE A 29 -7.81 -2.89 -18.29
CA ILE A 29 -6.58 -2.49 -17.57
C ILE A 29 -6.24 -3.53 -16.50
N GLN A 30 -4.96 -3.88 -16.40
CA GLN A 30 -4.41 -4.84 -15.42
C GLN A 30 -3.46 -4.11 -14.48
N ILE A 31 -3.77 -4.19 -13.19
CA ILE A 31 -3.06 -3.52 -12.10
C ILE A 31 -2.57 -4.58 -11.12
N ALA A 32 -1.31 -4.51 -10.69
CA ALA A 32 -0.82 -5.37 -9.62
C ALA A 32 0.15 -4.65 -8.68
N GLY A 33 0.22 -5.09 -7.42
CA GLY A 33 1.31 -4.70 -6.53
C GLY A 33 0.91 -4.56 -5.07
N SER A 34 1.18 -3.39 -4.49
CA SER A 34 1.05 -3.16 -3.06
C SER A 34 -0.32 -3.55 -2.50
N SER A 35 -0.30 -4.41 -1.48
CA SER A 35 -1.45 -4.74 -0.63
C SER A 35 -2.05 -3.53 0.08
N THR A 36 -1.24 -2.50 0.33
CA THR A 36 -1.70 -1.26 0.98
C THR A 36 -2.39 -0.33 -0.01
N VAL A 37 -1.95 -0.29 -1.26
CA VAL A 37 -2.61 0.52 -2.30
C VAL A 37 -3.84 -0.19 -2.87
N LEU A 38 -3.91 -1.53 -2.76
CA LEU A 38 -5.01 -2.36 -3.24
C LEU A 38 -6.41 -1.78 -2.93
N PRO A 39 -6.80 -1.52 -1.67
CA PRO A 39 -8.16 -1.04 -1.40
C PRO A 39 -8.47 0.29 -2.09
N TYR A 40 -7.52 1.23 -2.13
CA TYR A 40 -7.68 2.50 -2.84
C TYR A 40 -7.85 2.27 -4.34
N ALA A 41 -7.00 1.43 -4.95
CA ALA A 41 -7.08 1.12 -6.37
C ALA A 41 -8.37 0.38 -6.74
N SER A 42 -8.88 -0.49 -5.86
CA SER A 42 -10.18 -1.17 -6.05
C SER A 42 -11.35 -0.18 -6.01
N ILE A 43 -11.36 0.76 -5.05
CA ILE A 43 -12.37 1.83 -4.98
C ILE A 43 -12.39 2.64 -6.29
N VAL A 44 -11.22 3.05 -6.80
CA VAL A 44 -11.15 3.80 -8.06
C VAL A 44 -11.53 2.93 -9.25
N ALA A 45 -11.13 1.67 -9.30
CA ALA A 45 -11.45 0.76 -10.40
C ALA A 45 -12.97 0.54 -10.53
N GLU A 46 -13.65 0.29 -9.41
CA GLU A 46 -15.10 0.15 -9.35
C GLU A 46 -15.79 1.46 -9.79
N ALA A 47 -15.41 2.59 -9.19
CA ALA A 47 -15.97 3.89 -9.55
C ALA A 47 -15.73 4.23 -11.04
N PHE A 48 -14.57 3.89 -11.59
CA PHE A 48 -14.26 4.13 -13.00
C PHE A 48 -15.14 3.29 -13.93
N GLY A 49 -15.34 2.01 -13.63
CA GLY A 49 -16.22 1.13 -14.42
C GLY A 49 -17.71 1.49 -14.29
N GLU A 50 -18.13 2.09 -13.18
CA GLU A 50 -19.50 2.56 -12.98
C GLU A 50 -19.79 3.90 -13.65
N ASN A 51 -18.77 4.75 -13.83
CA ASN A 51 -18.93 6.14 -14.29
C ASN A 51 -18.38 6.40 -15.69
N THR A 52 -17.87 5.37 -16.38
CA THR A 52 -17.32 5.49 -17.74
C THR A 52 -17.77 4.33 -18.62
N ASP A 53 -17.52 4.41 -19.93
CA ASP A 53 -17.78 3.32 -20.88
C ASP A 53 -16.66 2.27 -20.91
N PHE A 54 -15.61 2.43 -20.09
CA PHE A 54 -14.48 1.50 -20.05
C PHE A 54 -14.75 0.33 -19.09
N PRO A 55 -14.24 -0.88 -19.37
CA PRO A 55 -14.32 -2.00 -18.43
C PRO A 55 -13.63 -1.69 -17.09
N THR A 56 -14.22 -2.15 -15.99
CA THR A 56 -13.62 -2.08 -14.64
C THR A 56 -12.21 -2.68 -14.65
N PRO A 57 -11.15 -1.94 -14.24
CA PRO A 57 -9.80 -2.48 -14.14
C PRO A 57 -9.70 -3.71 -13.21
N VAL A 58 -8.84 -4.67 -13.55
CA VAL A 58 -8.52 -5.79 -12.66
C VAL A 58 -7.38 -5.36 -11.74
N VAL A 59 -7.59 -5.48 -10.43
CA VAL A 59 -6.61 -5.08 -9.41
C VAL A 59 -6.18 -6.28 -8.59
N GLU A 60 -4.90 -6.64 -8.69
CA GLU A 60 -4.28 -7.74 -7.95
C GLU A 60 -3.34 -7.25 -6.85
N SER A 61 -3.33 -7.97 -5.73
CA SER A 61 -2.33 -7.82 -4.68
C SER A 61 -1.06 -8.64 -4.96
N GLY A 62 0.01 -8.37 -4.24
CA GLY A 62 1.28 -9.12 -4.34
C GLY A 62 2.48 -8.46 -3.67
N GLY A 63 2.32 -7.21 -3.21
CA GLY A 63 3.38 -6.40 -2.61
C GLY A 63 4.10 -5.53 -3.63
N SER A 64 4.60 -4.38 -3.19
CA SER A 64 5.16 -3.34 -4.08
C SER A 64 6.31 -3.86 -4.95
N SER A 65 7.27 -4.59 -4.35
CA SER A 65 8.42 -5.10 -5.09
C SER A 65 8.05 -6.18 -6.12
N ALA A 66 7.08 -7.05 -5.80
CA ALA A 66 6.63 -8.09 -6.74
C ALA A 66 5.80 -7.48 -7.88
N GLY A 67 4.94 -6.50 -7.57
CA GLY A 67 4.19 -5.74 -8.58
C GLY A 67 5.10 -4.97 -9.54
N LEU A 68 6.09 -4.24 -9.00
CA LEU A 68 7.10 -3.55 -9.80
C LEU A 68 7.92 -4.52 -10.66
N LYS A 69 8.26 -5.70 -10.13
CA LYS A 69 8.91 -6.74 -10.93
C LYS A 69 8.04 -7.18 -12.11
N LYS A 70 6.75 -7.52 -11.87
CA LYS A 70 5.78 -7.87 -12.92
C LYS A 70 5.63 -6.75 -13.96
N PHE A 71 5.58 -5.50 -13.51
CA PHE A 71 5.49 -4.33 -14.36
C PHE A 71 6.68 -4.19 -15.32
N CYS A 72 7.87 -4.51 -14.84
CA CYS A 72 9.12 -4.51 -15.60
C CYS A 72 9.30 -5.74 -16.52
N GLU A 73 8.31 -6.63 -16.70
CA GLU A 73 8.47 -7.83 -17.56
C GLU A 73 8.37 -7.53 -19.06
N GLY A 74 8.14 -6.27 -19.44
CA GLY A 74 8.15 -5.81 -20.83
C GLY A 74 6.97 -4.90 -21.17
N VAL A 75 6.84 -4.54 -22.44
CA VAL A 75 5.79 -3.65 -22.96
C VAL A 75 4.65 -4.39 -23.69
N GLY A 76 4.72 -5.71 -23.77
CA GLY A 76 3.67 -6.51 -24.41
C GLY A 76 2.33 -6.44 -23.67
N GLU A 77 1.23 -6.65 -24.38
CA GLU A 77 -0.14 -6.62 -23.83
C GLU A 77 -0.40 -7.73 -22.79
N ASN A 78 0.44 -8.77 -22.78
CA ASN A 78 0.47 -9.84 -21.79
C ASN A 78 1.09 -9.43 -20.44
N THR A 79 1.57 -8.19 -20.31
CA THR A 79 2.12 -7.63 -19.07
C THR A 79 1.12 -6.64 -18.44
N ILE A 80 1.26 -6.38 -17.14
CA ILE A 80 0.40 -5.40 -16.44
C ILE A 80 0.68 -3.96 -16.91
N ASP A 81 -0.31 -3.08 -16.78
CA ASP A 81 -0.23 -1.66 -17.19
C ASP A 81 0.21 -0.76 -16.05
N ILE A 82 -0.21 -1.11 -14.84
CA ILE A 82 -0.02 -0.30 -13.63
C ILE A 82 0.59 -1.13 -12.51
N ALA A 83 1.63 -0.58 -11.87
CA ALA A 83 2.20 -1.12 -10.65
C ALA A 83 1.79 -0.29 -9.43
N ASN A 84 1.03 -0.88 -8.51
CA ASN A 84 0.72 -0.27 -7.22
C ASN A 84 1.93 -0.37 -6.28
N SER A 85 2.28 0.71 -5.58
CA SER A 85 3.44 0.74 -4.69
C SER A 85 3.27 1.62 -3.46
N SER A 86 3.65 1.08 -2.30
CA SER A 86 3.70 1.80 -1.03
C SER A 86 5.03 2.52 -0.76
N ARG A 87 5.83 2.73 -1.80
CA ARG A 87 7.11 3.45 -1.78
C ARG A 87 7.48 3.94 -3.18
N PRO A 88 8.44 4.89 -3.30
CA PRO A 88 9.07 5.19 -4.57
C PRO A 88 9.67 3.93 -5.22
N ILE A 89 9.61 3.86 -6.55
CA ILE A 89 10.35 2.89 -7.35
C ILE A 89 11.85 3.17 -7.16
N ARG A 90 12.65 2.12 -6.99
CA ARG A 90 14.10 2.27 -6.76
C ARG A 90 14.83 2.43 -8.08
N GLU A 91 15.97 3.11 -8.08
CA GLU A 91 16.85 3.23 -9.26
C GLU A 91 17.19 1.85 -9.88
N ALA A 92 17.46 0.84 -9.06
CA ALA A 92 17.72 -0.52 -9.52
C ALA A 92 16.51 -1.15 -10.24
N GLU A 93 15.29 -0.80 -9.84
CA GLU A 93 14.05 -1.27 -10.45
C GLU A 93 13.76 -0.51 -11.75
N ILE A 94 14.01 0.81 -11.79
CA ILE A 94 13.95 1.62 -13.02
C ILE A 94 14.92 1.04 -14.06
N LYS A 95 16.15 0.74 -13.65
CA LYS A 95 17.16 0.14 -14.53
C LYS A 95 16.72 -1.23 -15.07
N ALA A 96 16.18 -2.10 -14.21
CA ALA A 96 15.66 -3.40 -14.62
C ALA A 96 14.49 -3.27 -15.60
N CYS A 97 13.58 -2.32 -15.36
CA CYS A 97 12.52 -1.95 -16.29
C CYS A 97 13.08 -1.52 -17.66
N ALA A 98 14.08 -0.64 -17.68
CA ALA A 98 14.69 -0.15 -18.91
C ALA A 98 15.38 -1.26 -19.71
N GLU A 99 16.06 -2.20 -19.05
CA GLU A 99 16.66 -3.40 -19.65
C GLU A 99 15.60 -4.31 -20.31
N ALA A 100 14.39 -4.36 -19.75
CA ALA A 100 13.25 -5.08 -20.31
C ALA A 100 12.41 -4.25 -21.31
N GLY A 101 12.86 -3.04 -21.66
CA GLY A 101 12.19 -2.16 -22.64
C GLY A 101 11.13 -1.23 -22.07
N VAL A 102 10.85 -1.30 -20.77
CA VAL A 102 9.95 -0.36 -20.05
C VAL A 102 10.75 0.89 -19.68
N LYS A 103 10.93 1.79 -20.66
CA LYS A 103 11.81 2.97 -20.52
C LYS A 103 11.07 4.22 -20.01
N ASP A 104 9.80 4.32 -20.37
CA ASP A 104 8.97 5.48 -20.09
C ASP A 104 7.92 5.14 -19.02
N ILE A 105 8.21 5.52 -17.78
CA ILE A 105 7.38 5.25 -16.61
C ILE A 105 6.78 6.56 -16.11
N ILE A 106 5.46 6.62 -15.99
CA ILE A 106 4.77 7.74 -15.33
C ILE A 106 4.63 7.38 -13.86
N GLU A 107 5.15 8.21 -12.97
CA GLU A 107 4.98 8.07 -11.53
C GLU A 107 3.79 8.91 -11.07
N VAL A 108 2.86 8.30 -10.36
CA VAL A 108 1.69 8.97 -9.80
C VAL A 108 1.66 8.76 -8.31
N ARG A 109 1.91 9.82 -7.53
CA ARG A 109 1.69 9.81 -6.08
C ARG A 109 0.20 10.06 -5.84
N ILE A 110 -0.46 9.14 -5.14
CA ILE A 110 -1.91 9.22 -4.91
C ILE A 110 -2.26 9.96 -3.63
N GLY A 111 -1.29 10.11 -2.73
CA GLY A 111 -1.47 10.69 -1.41
C GLY A 111 -0.57 10.00 -0.40
N TYR A 112 -0.94 10.12 0.86
CA TYR A 112 -0.19 9.59 1.99
C TYR A 112 -1.08 8.69 2.83
N ASP A 113 -0.51 7.58 3.29
CA ASP A 113 -1.05 6.85 4.41
C ASP A 113 -0.45 7.39 5.70
N GLY A 114 -1.27 7.55 6.73
CA GLY A 114 -0.87 8.09 8.02
C GLY A 114 -1.52 7.30 9.13
N ILE A 115 -0.71 6.59 9.91
CA ILE A 115 -1.21 5.68 10.93
C ILE A 115 -1.06 6.31 12.31
N VAL A 116 -2.17 6.32 13.04
CA VAL A 116 -2.32 6.99 14.31
C VAL A 116 -2.68 6.01 15.42
N PHE A 117 -2.41 6.43 16.64
CA PHE A 117 -2.70 5.67 17.85
C PHE A 117 -3.71 6.44 18.66
N ALA A 118 -4.93 5.92 18.73
CA ALA A 118 -6.03 6.63 19.37
C ALA A 118 -6.59 5.83 20.56
N SER A 119 -6.96 6.57 21.60
CA SER A 119 -7.60 6.06 22.81
C SER A 119 -8.91 6.80 23.05
N ASP A 120 -9.73 6.32 23.98
CA ASP A 120 -10.95 7.00 24.40
C ASP A 120 -10.66 8.46 24.77
N ILE A 121 -11.49 9.41 24.33
CA ILE A 121 -11.30 10.86 24.53
C ILE A 121 -11.21 11.27 26.02
N LYS A 122 -11.75 10.47 26.93
CA LYS A 122 -11.68 10.69 28.39
C LYS A 122 -10.58 9.88 29.07
N GLY A 123 -9.82 9.09 28.30
CA GLY A 123 -8.71 8.28 28.77
C GLY A 123 -7.42 9.06 28.99
N ASN A 124 -6.34 8.34 29.28
CA ASN A 124 -5.02 8.93 29.41
C ASN A 124 -4.46 9.41 28.06
N LYS A 125 -3.58 10.41 28.14
CA LYS A 125 -2.81 10.93 27.00
C LYS A 125 -1.46 10.22 26.91
N PHE A 126 -1.00 10.03 25.69
CA PHE A 126 0.27 9.35 25.42
C PHE A 126 1.14 10.15 24.45
N ALA A 127 2.43 10.13 24.73
CA ALA A 127 3.48 10.60 23.83
C ALA A 127 4.45 9.44 23.60
N PHE A 128 4.20 8.69 22.53
CA PHE A 128 4.90 7.44 22.24
C PHE A 128 6.14 7.66 21.40
N THR A 129 7.05 6.69 21.44
CA THR A 129 8.05 6.44 20.39
C THR A 129 7.84 5.06 19.78
N PRO A 130 8.44 4.75 18.61
CA PRO A 130 8.48 3.39 18.09
C PRO A 130 9.06 2.38 19.10
N ALA A 131 10.11 2.76 19.86
CA ALA A 131 10.67 1.92 20.91
C ALA A 131 9.64 1.54 22.00
N ASP A 132 8.73 2.45 22.37
CA ASP A 132 7.69 2.14 23.36
C ASP A 132 6.74 1.05 22.85
N TRP A 133 6.28 1.14 21.60
CA TRP A 133 5.43 0.11 20.99
C TRP A 133 6.15 -1.23 20.84
N PHE A 134 7.42 -1.24 20.44
CA PHE A 134 8.22 -2.48 20.38
C PHE A 134 8.37 -3.13 21.76
N LYS A 135 8.78 -2.34 22.78
CA LYS A 135 8.91 -2.82 24.16
C LYS A 135 7.57 -3.28 24.76
N ALA A 136 6.44 -2.72 24.31
CA ALA A 136 5.12 -3.12 24.77
C ALA A 136 4.66 -4.45 24.13
N LEU A 137 4.83 -4.59 22.80
CA LEU A 137 4.10 -5.60 22.03
C LEU A 137 4.97 -6.68 21.37
N ALA A 138 6.28 -6.51 21.25
CA ALA A 138 7.13 -7.57 20.71
C ALA A 138 7.04 -8.84 21.59
N ALA A 139 7.04 -10.03 20.98
CA ALA A 139 7.01 -11.29 21.71
C ALA A 139 8.25 -11.48 22.59
N GLU A 140 9.41 -11.02 22.10
CA GLU A 140 10.67 -11.05 22.81
C GLU A 140 11.33 -9.67 22.73
N VAL A 141 11.99 -9.28 23.82
CA VAL A 141 12.73 -8.02 23.94
C VAL A 141 14.16 -8.31 24.40
N VAL A 142 15.03 -7.28 24.35
CA VAL A 142 16.40 -7.39 24.84
C VAL A 142 16.51 -6.66 26.17
N VAL A 143 16.92 -7.39 27.21
CA VAL A 143 17.21 -6.85 28.55
C VAL A 143 18.62 -7.28 28.92
N ASP A 144 19.48 -6.32 29.29
CA ASP A 144 20.90 -6.55 29.61
C ASP A 144 21.65 -7.37 28.53
N GLY A 145 21.33 -7.10 27.26
CA GLY A 145 21.93 -7.77 26.10
C GLY A 145 21.42 -9.19 25.84
N LYS A 146 20.45 -9.68 26.61
CA LYS A 146 19.86 -11.01 26.46
C LYS A 146 18.45 -10.92 25.88
N VAL A 147 18.14 -11.81 24.95
CA VAL A 147 16.78 -11.98 24.45
C VAL A 147 15.94 -12.70 25.50
N VAL A 148 14.82 -12.10 25.89
CA VAL A 148 13.89 -12.64 26.89
C VAL A 148 12.45 -12.48 26.42
N PRO A 149 11.51 -13.34 26.89
CA PRO A 149 10.08 -13.10 26.67
C PRO A 149 9.66 -11.74 27.20
N ASN A 150 8.82 -11.04 26.45
CA ASN A 150 8.27 -9.77 26.89
C ASN A 150 7.22 -9.99 27.99
N THR A 151 7.39 -9.31 29.12
CA THR A 151 6.53 -9.45 30.30
C THR A 151 5.93 -8.13 30.77
N ALA A 152 6.11 -7.04 30.01
CA ALA A 152 5.52 -5.74 30.34
C ALA A 152 4.00 -5.85 30.48
N LYS A 153 3.41 -5.24 31.51
CA LYS A 153 1.96 -5.29 31.77
C LYS A 153 1.32 -3.92 31.69
N SER A 154 2.07 -2.86 31.98
CA SER A 154 1.63 -1.47 31.93
C SER A 154 2.50 -0.63 31.01
N TRP A 155 1.97 0.48 30.52
CA TRP A 155 2.74 1.46 29.74
C TRP A 155 3.88 2.10 30.57
N LYS A 156 3.74 2.17 31.89
CA LYS A 156 4.80 2.61 32.80
C LYS A 156 5.96 1.63 32.92
N ASP A 157 5.70 0.32 32.81
CA ASP A 157 6.76 -0.71 32.74
C ASP A 157 7.62 -0.53 31.48
N VAL A 158 7.00 -0.04 30.39
CA VAL A 158 7.63 0.20 29.09
C VAL A 158 8.44 1.49 29.09
N ASN A 159 7.88 2.56 29.64
CA ASN A 159 8.49 3.87 29.73
C ASN A 159 7.91 4.61 30.95
N PRO A 160 8.74 4.98 31.95
CA PRO A 160 8.27 5.56 33.22
C PRO A 160 7.59 6.93 33.07
N ASN A 161 7.74 7.60 31.91
CA ASN A 161 7.04 8.84 31.60
C ASN A 161 5.62 8.62 31.06
N LEU A 162 5.24 7.39 30.74
CA LEU A 162 3.90 7.05 30.30
C LEU A 162 2.96 6.76 31.48
N PRO A 163 1.63 6.90 31.28
CA PRO A 163 0.63 6.58 32.29
C PRO A 163 0.76 5.16 32.85
N ASP A 164 0.44 5.01 34.13
CA ASP A 164 0.32 3.70 34.81
C ASP A 164 -1.00 3.01 34.41
N GLN A 165 -1.09 2.65 33.14
CA GLN A 165 -2.26 2.03 32.51
C GLN A 165 -1.90 0.63 31.99
N PRO A 166 -2.74 -0.39 32.20
CA PRO A 166 -2.56 -1.70 31.57
C PRO A 166 -2.44 -1.61 30.05
N ILE A 167 -1.52 -2.39 29.47
CA ILE A 167 -1.37 -2.48 28.02
C ILE A 167 -2.56 -3.25 27.45
N LEU A 168 -3.29 -2.61 26.53
CA LEU A 168 -4.27 -3.24 25.67
C LEU A 168 -4.25 -2.52 24.32
N ALA A 169 -3.65 -3.16 23.33
CA ALA A 169 -3.54 -2.65 21.97
C ALA A 169 -4.46 -3.42 21.04
N PHE A 170 -5.28 -2.70 20.28
CA PHE A 170 -6.06 -3.23 19.17
C PHE A 170 -5.31 -2.93 17.88
N VAL A 171 -4.65 -3.94 17.34
CA VAL A 171 -3.77 -3.84 16.17
C VAL A 171 -4.52 -4.38 14.95
N PRO A 172 -4.34 -3.83 13.75
CA PRO A 172 -5.02 -4.34 12.57
C PRO A 172 -4.53 -5.76 12.27
N GLY A 173 -5.44 -6.61 11.81
CA GLY A 173 -5.15 -7.98 11.43
C GLY A 173 -4.16 -8.05 10.26
N THR A 174 -3.58 -9.23 10.06
CA THR A 174 -2.54 -9.48 9.03
C THR A 174 -2.98 -9.20 7.58
N LYS A 175 -4.29 -9.06 7.34
CA LYS A 175 -4.87 -8.76 6.02
C LYS A 175 -5.13 -7.26 5.80
N HIS A 176 -4.86 -6.40 6.78
CA HIS A 176 -5.15 -4.97 6.73
C HIS A 176 -3.93 -4.17 6.24
N GLY A 177 -4.10 -3.22 5.30
CA GLY A 177 -2.98 -2.41 4.78
C GLY A 177 -2.19 -1.66 5.87
N THR A 178 -2.90 -1.11 6.86
CA THR A 178 -2.31 -0.50 8.06
C THR A 178 -1.38 -1.42 8.84
N ARG A 179 -1.58 -2.74 8.81
CA ARG A 179 -0.72 -3.69 9.52
C ARG A 179 0.71 -3.63 9.01
N GLU A 180 0.89 -3.53 7.69
CA GLU A 180 2.21 -3.41 7.06
C GLU A 180 2.93 -2.15 7.57
N VAL A 181 2.23 -1.01 7.62
CA VAL A 181 2.82 0.26 8.12
C VAL A 181 3.14 0.17 9.59
N PHE A 182 2.25 -0.39 10.41
CA PHE A 182 2.48 -0.59 11.83
C PHE A 182 3.70 -1.48 12.08
N GLU A 183 3.83 -2.60 11.37
CA GLU A 183 4.98 -3.49 11.50
C GLU A 183 6.28 -2.81 11.04
N GLU A 184 6.29 -2.13 9.90
CA GLU A 184 7.51 -1.54 9.34
C GLU A 184 7.94 -0.24 10.04
N LYS A 185 7.02 0.71 10.20
CA LYS A 185 7.32 2.07 10.68
C LYS A 185 7.31 2.20 12.19
N VAL A 186 6.77 1.20 12.90
CA VAL A 186 6.60 1.27 14.36
C VAL A 186 7.34 0.13 15.03
N ILE A 187 6.95 -1.11 14.78
CA ILE A 187 7.52 -2.25 15.51
C ILE A 187 8.96 -2.54 15.06
N ALA A 188 9.22 -2.62 13.75
CA ALA A 188 10.58 -2.80 13.24
C ALA A 188 11.47 -1.57 13.51
N ALA A 189 10.91 -0.37 13.43
CA ALA A 189 11.62 0.86 13.79
C ALA A 189 12.01 0.87 15.28
N GLY A 190 11.09 0.50 16.17
CA GLY A 190 11.37 0.35 17.61
C GLY A 190 12.36 -0.77 17.93
N CYS A 191 12.30 -1.89 17.20
CA CYS A 191 13.29 -2.96 17.30
C CYS A 191 14.70 -2.48 16.97
N LYS A 192 14.82 -1.60 15.96
CA LYS A 192 16.08 -0.95 15.60
C LYS A 192 16.51 0.07 16.64
N GLU A 193 15.60 0.95 17.06
CA GLU A 193 15.84 2.03 18.03
C GLU A 193 16.33 1.48 19.39
N THR A 194 15.78 0.36 19.83
CA THR A 194 16.19 -0.31 21.08
C THR A 194 17.49 -1.11 20.97
N GLY A 195 18.06 -1.25 19.76
CA GLY A 195 19.23 -2.11 19.50
C GLY A 195 18.91 -3.61 19.47
N ALA A 196 17.64 -4.01 19.62
CA ALA A 196 17.24 -5.41 19.61
C ALA A 196 17.52 -6.09 18.26
N LEU A 197 17.37 -5.37 17.15
CA LEU A 197 17.66 -5.89 15.82
C LEU A 197 19.10 -6.43 15.69
N ASP A 198 20.09 -5.73 16.24
CA ASP A 198 21.49 -6.15 16.16
C ASP A 198 21.76 -7.40 16.99
N VAL A 199 21.09 -7.54 18.14
CA VAL A 199 21.16 -8.75 18.97
C VAL A 199 20.48 -9.93 18.26
N PHE A 200 19.31 -9.70 17.64
CA PHE A 200 18.63 -10.73 16.88
C PHE A 200 19.45 -11.20 15.68
N LYS A 201 20.11 -10.28 14.95
CA LYS A 201 20.99 -10.62 13.83
C LYS A 201 22.18 -11.48 14.23
N LYS A 202 22.74 -11.28 15.42
CA LYS A 202 23.84 -12.12 15.94
C LYS A 202 23.40 -13.57 16.15
N ALA A 203 22.12 -13.80 16.46
CA ALA A 203 21.57 -15.14 16.65
C ALA A 203 21.08 -15.76 15.33
N ASP A 204 20.34 -15.00 14.52
CA ASP A 204 19.80 -15.40 13.23
C ASP A 204 19.61 -14.16 12.33
N GLU A 205 20.56 -13.92 11.44
CA GLU A 205 20.53 -12.79 10.51
C GLU A 205 19.30 -12.79 9.60
N LYS A 206 18.88 -13.98 9.12
CA LYS A 206 17.75 -14.10 8.18
C LYS A 206 16.40 -13.97 8.89
N GLY A 207 16.30 -14.50 10.12
CA GLY A 207 15.08 -14.43 10.93
C GLY A 207 14.91 -13.12 11.70
N ALA A 208 15.96 -12.30 11.85
CA ALA A 208 15.93 -11.11 12.71
C ALA A 208 14.80 -10.12 12.37
N ALA A 209 14.54 -9.87 11.08
CA ALA A 209 13.46 -8.97 10.67
C ALA A 209 12.08 -9.50 11.07
N LYS A 210 11.81 -10.79 10.82
CA LYS A 210 10.57 -11.46 11.24
C LYS A 210 10.44 -11.45 12.76
N LYS A 211 11.55 -11.69 13.47
CA LYS A 211 11.59 -11.67 14.93
C LYS A 211 11.23 -10.29 15.50
N CYS A 212 11.74 -9.21 14.91
CA CYS A 212 11.38 -7.84 15.31
C CYS A 212 9.88 -7.58 15.27
N ILE A 213 9.19 -8.04 14.23
CA ILE A 213 7.76 -7.76 14.02
C ILE A 213 6.83 -8.81 14.63
N THR A 214 7.36 -9.85 15.27
CA THR A 214 6.55 -10.88 15.93
C THR A 214 5.95 -10.30 17.21
N LEU A 215 4.63 -10.17 17.24
CA LEU A 215 3.91 -9.65 18.40
C LEU A 215 3.61 -10.76 19.42
N ARG A 216 3.54 -10.41 20.70
CA ARG A 216 3.08 -11.29 21.78
C ARG A 216 1.59 -11.61 21.62
N THR A 217 1.20 -12.82 22.03
CA THR A 217 -0.16 -13.36 21.86
C THR A 217 -0.85 -13.65 23.20
N ASP A 218 -0.40 -13.02 24.27
CA ASP A 218 -0.89 -13.22 25.64
C ASP A 218 -2.03 -12.26 26.04
N GLY A 219 -2.69 -11.65 25.05
CA GLY A 219 -3.92 -10.89 25.21
C GLY A 219 -3.76 -9.38 25.38
N VAL A 220 -2.54 -8.85 25.50
CA VAL A 220 -2.31 -7.39 25.50
C VAL A 220 -2.24 -6.79 24.09
N SER A 221 -1.97 -7.62 23.09
CA SER A 221 -2.07 -7.29 21.66
C SER A 221 -3.21 -8.13 21.09
N VAL A 222 -4.24 -7.47 20.55
CA VAL A 222 -5.41 -8.12 19.97
C VAL A 222 -5.51 -7.69 18.51
N ASP A 223 -5.37 -8.66 17.61
CA ASP A 223 -5.54 -8.44 16.18
C ASP A 223 -7.03 -8.26 15.85
N ILE A 224 -7.35 -7.21 15.09
CA ILE A 224 -8.69 -6.88 14.60
C ILE A 224 -8.74 -7.11 13.09
N ASP A 225 -9.42 -8.18 12.68
CA ASP A 225 -9.59 -8.52 11.26
C ASP A 225 -10.72 -7.72 10.59
N GLY A 226 -11.66 -7.18 11.37
CA GLY A 226 -12.72 -6.30 10.88
C GLY A 226 -12.23 -4.89 10.54
N ASP A 227 -13.18 -3.99 10.25
CA ASP A 227 -12.88 -2.60 9.96
C ASP A 227 -12.55 -1.79 11.24
N TYR A 228 -12.23 -0.50 11.05
CA TYR A 228 -11.94 0.40 12.16
C TYR A 228 -13.13 0.63 13.12
N THR A 229 -14.37 0.38 12.69
CA THR A 229 -15.54 0.51 13.57
C THR A 229 -15.56 -0.59 14.64
N GLU A 230 -15.07 -1.79 14.32
CA GLU A 230 -14.85 -2.85 15.33
C GLU A 230 -13.82 -2.40 16.37
N THR A 231 -12.72 -1.80 15.91
CA THR A 231 -11.67 -1.26 16.81
C THR A 231 -12.22 -0.17 17.72
N LEU A 232 -13.02 0.76 17.17
CA LEU A 232 -13.69 1.80 17.94
C LEU A 232 -14.63 1.20 19.00
N ALA A 233 -15.48 0.24 18.63
CA ALA A 233 -16.40 -0.41 19.57
C ALA A 233 -15.67 -1.12 20.73
N ARG A 234 -14.49 -1.69 20.45
CA ARG A 234 -13.64 -2.32 21.48
C ARG A 234 -13.02 -1.30 22.44
N ILE A 235 -12.60 -0.12 21.95
CA ILE A 235 -12.16 1.00 22.80
C ILE A 235 -13.33 1.53 23.63
N GLU A 236 -14.52 1.66 23.03
CA GLU A 236 -15.72 2.08 23.75
C GLU A 236 -16.05 1.14 24.92
N SER A 237 -15.86 -0.17 24.71
CA SER A 237 -16.08 -1.23 25.71
C SER A 237 -14.95 -1.35 26.74
N ASN A 238 -13.71 -0.99 26.37
CA ASN A 238 -12.56 -1.05 27.26
C ASN A 238 -11.73 0.24 27.18
N LYS A 239 -11.90 1.11 28.18
CA LYS A 239 -11.31 2.45 28.23
C LYS A 239 -9.79 2.48 28.35
N ASN A 240 -9.14 1.34 28.60
CA ASN A 240 -7.68 1.22 28.57
C ASN A 240 -7.15 0.84 27.17
N GLY A 241 -8.03 0.57 26.22
CA GLY A 241 -7.67 0.20 24.86
C GLY A 241 -7.05 1.35 24.08
N ILE A 242 -6.02 1.03 23.30
CA ILE A 242 -5.43 1.92 22.30
C ILE A 242 -5.55 1.22 20.94
N GLY A 243 -6.24 1.85 20.01
CA GLY A 243 -6.40 1.36 18.65
C GLY A 243 -5.41 1.99 17.68
N VAL A 244 -5.07 1.24 16.64
CA VAL A 244 -4.25 1.68 15.51
C VAL A 244 -5.17 1.97 14.33
N PHE A 245 -5.21 3.22 13.87
CA PHE A 245 -6.14 3.71 12.85
C PHE A 245 -5.41 4.42 11.72
N GLY A 246 -6.07 4.59 10.57
CA GLY A 246 -5.71 5.64 9.61
C GLY A 246 -6.12 7.02 10.14
N LEU A 247 -5.38 8.07 9.78
CA LEU A 247 -5.62 9.43 10.27
C LEU A 247 -7.06 9.89 10.00
N SER A 248 -7.58 9.70 8.78
CA SER A 248 -8.93 10.20 8.44
C SER A 248 -10.03 9.56 9.28
N PHE A 249 -9.86 8.28 9.68
CA PHE A 249 -10.83 7.63 10.58
C PHE A 249 -10.81 8.30 11.96
N TYR A 250 -9.64 8.61 12.49
CA TYR A 250 -9.53 9.37 13.74
C TYR A 250 -10.17 10.76 13.60
N GLU A 251 -9.87 11.51 12.54
CA GLU A 251 -10.38 12.86 12.32
C GLU A 251 -11.92 12.89 12.28
N ASN A 252 -12.53 11.86 11.69
CA ASN A 252 -13.98 11.68 11.63
C ASN A 252 -14.63 11.22 12.96
N ASN A 253 -13.83 10.86 13.96
CA ASN A 253 -14.31 10.34 15.27
C ASN A 253 -13.66 11.09 16.45
N THR A 254 -13.29 12.36 16.25
CA THR A 254 -12.64 13.21 17.27
C THR A 254 -13.54 13.56 18.45
N ASP A 255 -14.85 13.33 18.35
CA ASP A 255 -15.81 13.43 19.44
C ASP A 255 -15.71 12.26 20.43
N LYS A 256 -15.12 11.14 20.00
CA LYS A 256 -14.98 9.89 20.77
C LYS A 256 -13.54 9.51 21.09
N LEU A 257 -12.61 9.89 20.23
CA LEU A 257 -11.20 9.50 20.31
C LEU A 257 -10.29 10.70 20.56
N GLN A 258 -9.21 10.46 21.28
CA GLN A 258 -8.03 11.33 21.31
C GLN A 258 -6.84 10.60 20.69
N VAL A 259 -5.90 11.34 20.11
CA VAL A 259 -4.74 10.77 19.42
C VAL A 259 -3.44 11.01 20.19
N ALA A 260 -2.57 10.01 20.21
CA ALA A 260 -1.23 10.11 20.77
C ALA A 260 -0.25 10.74 19.76
N THR A 261 0.79 11.40 20.27
CA THR A 261 1.92 11.82 19.42
C THR A 261 2.89 10.66 19.21
N ILE A 262 3.61 10.66 18.10
CA ILE A 262 4.79 9.81 17.90
C ILE A 262 6.01 10.71 17.79
N ASN A 263 7.02 10.47 18.62
CA ASN A 263 8.22 11.31 18.73
C ASN A 263 7.88 12.80 18.97
N ASN A 264 6.84 13.06 19.78
CA ASN A 264 6.27 14.38 20.06
C ASN A 264 5.64 15.10 18.84
N VAL A 265 5.48 14.43 17.71
CA VAL A 265 4.77 14.97 16.54
C VAL A 265 3.30 14.54 16.61
N VAL A 266 2.39 15.51 16.53
CA VAL A 266 0.96 15.27 16.43
C VAL A 266 0.64 14.83 14.99
N PRO A 267 -0.07 13.72 14.78
CA PRO A 267 -0.48 13.32 13.45
C PRO A 267 -1.51 14.29 12.90
N THR A 268 -1.13 15.02 11.88
CA THR A 268 -2.01 15.92 11.11
C THR A 268 -1.72 15.70 9.63
N VAL A 269 -2.66 16.09 8.77
CA VAL A 269 -2.46 16.11 7.31
C VAL A 269 -1.15 16.81 6.94
N ALA A 270 -0.87 17.98 7.52
CA ALA A 270 0.34 18.75 7.26
C ALA A 270 1.63 18.03 7.71
N ALA A 271 1.63 17.44 8.91
CA ALA A 271 2.78 16.72 9.44
C ALA A 271 3.08 15.43 8.65
N ILE A 272 2.04 14.72 8.18
CA ILE A 272 2.18 13.54 7.31
C ILE A 272 2.71 13.94 5.94
N ALA A 273 2.10 14.94 5.31
CA ALA A 273 2.44 15.36 3.96
C ALA A 273 3.87 15.93 3.86
N SER A 274 4.33 16.62 4.90
CA SER A 274 5.71 17.11 5.03
C SER A 274 6.72 16.03 5.40
N GLY A 275 6.27 14.86 5.86
CA GLY A 275 7.12 13.78 6.36
C GLY A 275 7.63 13.97 7.79
N GLU A 276 7.17 15.00 8.50
CA GLU A 276 7.50 15.24 9.91
C GLU A 276 6.92 14.13 10.82
N TYR A 277 5.70 13.67 10.53
CA TYR A 277 5.09 12.57 11.27
C TYR A 277 5.63 11.21 10.79
N PRO A 278 6.28 10.42 11.67
CA PRO A 278 7.13 9.31 11.24
C PRO A 278 6.36 8.04 10.83
N VAL A 279 5.10 7.90 11.24
CA VAL A 279 4.26 6.74 10.93
C VAL A 279 3.39 7.04 9.71
N SER A 280 4.07 7.45 8.64
CA SER A 280 3.46 7.78 7.38
C SER A 280 4.29 7.27 6.21
N ARG A 281 3.65 7.18 5.04
CA ARG A 281 4.34 6.93 3.78
C ARG A 281 3.54 7.49 2.59
N PRO A 282 4.25 7.99 1.57
CA PRO A 282 3.61 8.27 0.29
C PRO A 282 3.22 6.96 -0.40
N LEU A 283 2.07 6.98 -1.05
CA LEU A 283 1.56 5.87 -1.86
C LEU A 283 1.58 6.27 -3.33
N TYR A 284 1.84 5.30 -4.20
CA TYR A 284 2.03 5.51 -5.63
C TYR A 284 1.32 4.44 -6.46
N PHE A 285 1.06 4.78 -7.70
CA PHE A 285 1.07 3.81 -8.77
C PHE A 285 1.97 4.28 -9.92
N TYR A 286 2.45 3.34 -10.72
CA TYR A 286 3.30 3.61 -11.88
C TYR A 286 2.60 3.14 -13.14
N VAL A 287 2.52 3.99 -14.16
CA VAL A 287 1.90 3.66 -15.45
C VAL A 287 2.98 3.44 -16.50
N LYS A 288 2.82 2.38 -17.27
CA LYS A 288 3.65 2.12 -18.44
C LYS A 288 3.21 3.02 -19.58
N LYS A 289 4.00 4.04 -19.93
CA LYS A 289 3.61 4.99 -21.00
C LYS A 289 3.42 4.31 -22.35
N ALA A 290 4.17 3.24 -22.62
CA ALA A 290 4.04 2.44 -23.84
C ALA A 290 2.66 1.77 -24.00
N HIS A 291 1.86 1.68 -22.93
CA HIS A 291 0.50 1.13 -22.98
C HIS A 291 -0.57 2.22 -23.23
N ILE A 292 -0.23 3.51 -23.10
CA ILE A 292 -1.16 4.60 -23.43
C ILE A 292 -1.40 4.62 -24.94
N GLY A 293 -2.67 4.61 -25.35
CA GLY A 293 -3.09 4.52 -26.75
C GLY A 293 -3.07 3.09 -27.33
N VAL A 294 -2.63 2.10 -26.54
CA VAL A 294 -2.71 0.67 -26.88
C VAL A 294 -3.80 0.00 -26.05
N ILE A 295 -3.80 0.24 -24.74
CA ILE A 295 -4.80 -0.29 -23.81
C ILE A 295 -5.90 0.76 -23.62
N PRO A 296 -7.16 0.45 -24.00
CA PRO A 296 -8.27 1.39 -23.88
C PRO A 296 -8.45 1.88 -22.44
N GLY A 297 -8.66 3.19 -22.27
CA GLY A 297 -8.99 3.78 -20.98
C GLY A 297 -7.82 4.01 -20.03
N LEU A 298 -6.58 3.64 -20.38
CA LEU A 298 -5.45 3.72 -19.43
C LEU A 298 -5.12 5.16 -19.00
N GLN A 299 -5.14 6.10 -19.95
CA GLN A 299 -4.87 7.51 -19.67
C GLN A 299 -6.04 8.14 -18.89
N GLU A 300 -7.27 7.75 -19.25
CA GLU A 300 -8.52 8.18 -18.63
C GLU A 300 -8.61 7.67 -17.19
N PHE A 301 -8.23 6.42 -16.93
CA PHE A 301 -8.16 5.85 -15.60
C PHE A 301 -7.14 6.57 -14.73
N ALA A 302 -5.94 6.85 -15.26
CA ALA A 302 -4.91 7.58 -14.52
C ALA A 302 -5.38 9.00 -14.15
N GLN A 303 -6.05 9.70 -15.07
CA GLN A 303 -6.63 11.03 -14.81
C GLN A 303 -7.80 10.97 -13.83
N PHE A 304 -8.68 9.97 -13.97
CA PHE A 304 -9.81 9.76 -13.08
C PHE A 304 -9.36 9.47 -11.65
N PHE A 305 -8.31 8.65 -11.47
CA PHE A 305 -7.74 8.35 -10.16
C PHE A 305 -7.37 9.62 -9.40
N VAL A 306 -6.71 10.57 -10.09
CA VAL A 306 -6.21 11.81 -9.49
C VAL A 306 -7.18 12.98 -9.60
N SER A 307 -8.44 12.76 -10.01
CA SER A 307 -9.43 13.83 -10.07
C SER A 307 -9.74 14.36 -8.67
N ASP A 308 -10.20 15.62 -8.59
CA ASP A 308 -10.61 16.21 -7.31
C ASP A 308 -11.77 15.43 -6.67
N GLU A 309 -12.64 14.82 -7.47
CA GLU A 309 -13.77 14.03 -6.99
C GLU A 309 -13.32 12.71 -6.34
N ILE A 310 -12.20 12.13 -6.80
CA ILE A 310 -11.69 10.84 -6.33
C ILE A 310 -10.60 11.01 -5.26
N ALA A 311 -9.52 11.72 -5.59
CA ALA A 311 -8.33 11.88 -4.75
C ALA A 311 -8.33 13.15 -3.89
N GLY A 312 -9.30 14.05 -4.07
CA GLY A 312 -9.43 15.24 -3.24
C GLY A 312 -9.75 14.93 -1.77
N ALA A 313 -9.59 15.93 -0.89
CA ALA A 313 -9.74 15.78 0.56
C ALA A 313 -11.13 15.32 1.03
N SER A 314 -12.17 15.47 0.19
CA SER A 314 -13.53 14.99 0.45
C SER A 314 -13.92 13.75 -0.36
N GLY A 315 -13.01 13.26 -1.21
CA GLY A 315 -13.24 12.13 -2.10
C GLY A 315 -13.30 10.78 -1.39
N PRO A 316 -13.71 9.72 -2.09
CA PRO A 316 -13.84 8.38 -1.53
C PRO A 316 -12.51 7.83 -0.98
N LEU A 317 -11.37 8.21 -1.55
CA LEU A 317 -10.07 7.79 -1.02
C LEU A 317 -9.80 8.38 0.37
N ALA A 318 -10.14 9.65 0.57
CA ALA A 318 -10.01 10.31 1.87
C ALA A 318 -10.97 9.72 2.91
N GLN A 319 -12.20 9.41 2.50
CA GLN A 319 -13.19 8.73 3.35
C GLN A 319 -12.72 7.35 3.80
N TYR A 320 -12.01 6.62 2.94
CA TYR A 320 -11.43 5.33 3.29
C TYR A 320 -10.21 5.44 4.22
N GLY A 321 -9.46 6.54 4.18
CA GLY A 321 -8.31 6.76 5.07
C GLY A 321 -7.10 7.42 4.45
N LEU A 322 -7.13 7.76 3.15
CA LEU A 322 -6.01 8.40 2.47
C LEU A 322 -5.92 9.88 2.86
N VAL A 323 -4.72 10.34 3.17
CA VAL A 323 -4.44 11.77 3.23
C VAL A 323 -4.18 12.26 1.80
N SER A 324 -5.04 13.14 1.29
CA SER A 324 -4.92 13.69 -0.07
C SER A 324 -3.56 14.35 -0.30
N ASP A 325 -3.04 14.23 -1.53
CA ASP A 325 -1.75 14.79 -1.90
C ASP A 325 -1.79 16.34 -1.85
N PRO A 326 -0.94 17.02 -1.07
CA PRO A 326 -0.89 18.48 -1.05
C PRO A 326 -0.51 19.08 -2.42
N GLU A 327 0.13 18.29 -3.29
CA GLU A 327 0.51 18.67 -4.65
C GLU A 327 -0.41 18.02 -5.70
N LEU A 328 -1.66 17.66 -5.35
CA LEU A 328 -2.59 16.98 -6.26
C LEU A 328 -2.71 17.70 -7.62
N ALA A 329 -2.80 19.02 -7.65
CA ALA A 329 -2.86 19.80 -8.90
C ALA A 329 -1.63 19.59 -9.80
N LYS A 330 -0.44 19.44 -9.20
CA LYS A 330 0.79 19.14 -9.94
C LYS A 330 0.77 17.69 -10.43
N VAL A 331 0.29 16.75 -9.62
CA VAL A 331 0.14 15.34 -10.01
C VAL A 331 -0.83 15.22 -11.19
N GLN A 332 -1.98 15.89 -11.14
CA GLN A 332 -2.96 15.97 -12.22
C GLN A 332 -2.31 16.47 -13.52
N ALA A 333 -1.54 17.56 -13.46
CA ALA A 333 -0.82 18.10 -14.62
C ALA A 333 0.22 17.13 -15.18
N ASP A 334 1.00 16.48 -14.31
CA ASP A 334 2.02 15.49 -14.70
C ASP A 334 1.36 14.25 -15.35
N VAL A 335 0.22 13.78 -14.83
CA VAL A 335 -0.58 12.68 -15.41
C VAL A 335 -1.17 13.08 -16.77
N ALA A 336 -1.80 14.25 -16.86
CA ALA A 336 -2.38 14.74 -18.12
C ALA A 336 -1.33 14.87 -19.23
N ALA A 337 -0.11 15.29 -18.88
CA ALA A 337 1.03 15.39 -19.79
C ALA A 337 1.73 14.06 -20.07
N ALA A 338 1.31 12.95 -19.45
CA ALA A 338 1.98 11.66 -19.48
C ALA A 338 3.49 11.80 -19.21
N LYS A 339 3.83 12.61 -18.20
CA LYS A 339 5.21 12.94 -17.83
C LYS A 339 5.89 11.72 -17.23
N THR A 340 7.07 11.41 -17.73
CA THR A 340 7.84 10.26 -17.27
C THR A 340 8.86 10.69 -16.22
N ILE A 341 9.17 9.77 -15.30
CA ILE A 341 10.39 9.90 -14.50
C ILE A 341 11.58 9.70 -15.44
N GLY A 342 12.49 10.69 -15.46
CA GLY A 342 13.68 10.67 -16.31
C GLY A 342 14.63 9.54 -15.91
N GLN A 343 15.35 8.99 -16.89
CA GLN A 343 16.50 8.11 -16.65
C GLN A 343 17.67 8.88 -16.04
#